data_AF-A0AAN4YBI2-F1
#
_entry.id   AF-A0AAN4YBI2-F1
#
_cell.length_a   1.000
_cell.length_b   1.000
_cell.length_c   1.000
_cell.angle_alpha   90.00
_cell.angle_beta   90.00
_cell.angle_gamma   90.00
#
_symmetry.space_group_name_H-M   'P 1'
#
loop_
_entity.id
_entity.type
_entity.pdbx_description
1 polymer ?
#
loop_
_entity_poly.entity_id
_entity_poly.type
_entity_poly.pdbx_seq_one_letter_code
_entity_poly.pdbx_strand_id
1 'polypeptide(L)'
;MSSNPEIEYGFTPVISSARALLSAAKPSTPAPFISVADNPIPKTALAQRIDLYARSQLPEPTYNHSLRVYHYGLAIKRHVFPSWSFTDETYFLCCLLHDIGSTEENLNKTKLSFEFYGGFLALDVLQHGTGPFGNAVAPRDQAESVAEAIIRHQDLCEEGKITAVGQLLQLATIFGKS
;
A
#
# COMPACT_ATOMS: atom_id res chain seq x y z
N MET A 1 -13.48 -22.58 -4.63
CA MET A 1 -12.02 -22.72 -4.48
C MET A 1 -11.62 -21.77 -3.38
N SER A 2 -10.98 -22.24 -2.30
CA SER A 2 -10.45 -21.32 -1.28
C SER A 2 -9.40 -20.42 -1.93
N SER A 3 -9.54 -19.11 -1.80
CA SER A 3 -8.49 -18.19 -2.22
C SER A 3 -7.20 -18.50 -1.43
N ASN A 4 -6.03 -18.37 -2.07
CA ASN A 4 -4.75 -18.48 -1.36
C ASN A 4 -4.44 -17.10 -0.75
N PRO A 5 -4.49 -16.95 0.58
CA PRO A 5 -4.25 -15.66 1.25
C PRO A 5 -2.89 -15.04 0.89
N GLU A 6 -1.87 -15.86 0.63
CA GLU A 6 -0.54 -15.38 0.26
C GLU A 6 -0.56 -14.62 -1.08
N ILE A 7 -1.32 -15.11 -2.05
CA ILE A 7 -1.47 -14.46 -3.36
C ILE A 7 -2.44 -13.28 -3.24
N GLU A 8 -3.57 -13.50 -2.58
CA GLU A 8 -4.64 -12.51 -2.40
C GLU A 8 -4.15 -11.25 -1.70
N TYR A 9 -3.28 -11.39 -0.70
CA TYR A 9 -2.72 -10.29 0.06
C TYR A 9 -1.31 -9.88 -0.38
N GLY A 10 -0.77 -10.47 -1.46
CA GLY A 10 0.43 -9.94 -2.12
C GLY A 10 1.76 -10.32 -1.48
N PHE A 11 1.81 -11.41 -0.70
CA PHE A 11 3.03 -11.99 -0.14
C PHE A 11 3.95 -12.65 -1.18
N THR A 12 3.58 -12.62 -2.47
CA THR A 12 4.45 -13.14 -3.54
C THR A 12 5.81 -12.45 -3.50
N PRO A 13 6.92 -13.20 -3.36
CA PRO A 13 8.25 -12.61 -3.27
C PRO A 13 8.74 -12.11 -4.63
N VAL A 14 9.12 -10.85 -4.72
CA VAL A 14 9.66 -10.20 -5.93
C VAL A 14 11.03 -9.59 -5.67
N ILE A 15 11.74 -9.21 -6.73
CA ILE A 15 13.07 -8.58 -6.62
C ILE A 15 12.92 -7.22 -5.94
N SER A 16 13.68 -6.95 -4.87
CA SER A 16 13.62 -5.68 -4.13
C SER A 16 14.16 -4.49 -4.92
N SER A 17 15.23 -4.70 -5.70
CA SER A 17 15.78 -3.62 -6.54
C SER A 17 14.77 -3.24 -7.62
N ALA A 18 14.20 -2.03 -7.50
CA ALA A 18 13.28 -1.47 -8.48
C ALA A 18 13.89 -1.47 -9.88
N ARG A 19 15.18 -1.13 -10.00
CA ARG A 19 15.92 -1.14 -11.26
C ARG A 19 15.99 -2.55 -11.85
N ALA A 20 16.40 -3.54 -11.06
CA ALA A 20 16.53 -4.91 -11.54
C ALA A 20 15.14 -5.50 -11.91
N LEU A 21 14.11 -5.21 -11.11
CA LEU A 21 12.76 -5.65 -11.36
C LEU A 21 12.18 -5.07 -12.66
N LEU A 22 12.28 -3.75 -12.87
CA LEU A 22 11.79 -3.10 -14.08
C LEU A 22 12.55 -3.56 -15.32
N SER A 23 13.88 -3.76 -15.21
CA SER A 23 14.71 -4.32 -16.26
C SER A 23 14.34 -5.76 -16.63
N ALA A 24 13.86 -6.54 -15.65
CA ALA A 24 13.38 -7.90 -15.88
C ALA A 24 11.96 -7.93 -16.47
N ALA A 25 11.09 -6.99 -16.09
CA ALA A 25 9.70 -6.92 -16.55
C ALA A 25 9.58 -6.63 -18.05
N LYS A 26 10.46 -5.77 -18.60
CA LYS A 26 10.52 -5.39 -20.03
C LYS A 26 9.13 -5.25 -20.68
N PRO A 27 8.28 -4.28 -20.25
CA PRO A 27 6.98 -4.08 -20.86
C PRO A 27 7.12 -3.92 -22.39
N SER A 28 6.42 -4.76 -23.14
CA SER A 28 6.55 -4.88 -24.60
C SER A 28 5.78 -3.80 -25.37
N THR A 29 5.03 -2.97 -24.66
CA THR A 29 4.20 -1.89 -25.22
C THR A 29 4.45 -0.59 -24.46
N PRO A 30 4.25 0.59 -25.08
CA PRO A 30 4.26 1.86 -24.36
C PRO A 30 3.19 1.89 -23.27
N ALA A 31 3.41 2.67 -22.22
CA ALA A 31 2.42 2.88 -21.17
C ALA A 31 1.14 3.47 -21.78
N PRO A 32 -0.02 2.79 -21.65
CA PRO A 32 -1.27 3.31 -22.16
C PRO A 32 -1.76 4.47 -21.28
N PHE A 33 -2.65 5.30 -21.83
CA PHE A 33 -3.48 6.15 -20.99
C PHE A 33 -4.41 5.28 -20.14
N ILE A 34 -4.42 5.51 -18.82
CA ILE A 34 -5.28 4.80 -17.88
C ILE A 34 -6.09 5.86 -17.14
N SER A 35 -7.41 5.83 -17.28
CA SER A 35 -8.27 6.77 -16.56
C SER A 35 -8.30 6.42 -15.09
N VAL A 36 -8.36 7.44 -14.23
CA VAL A 36 -8.63 7.25 -12.78
C VAL A 36 -9.97 6.53 -12.58
N ALA A 37 -10.94 6.77 -13.47
CA ALA A 37 -12.25 6.10 -13.44
C ALA A 37 -12.15 4.58 -13.65
N ASP A 38 -11.08 4.10 -14.33
CA ASP A 38 -10.82 2.67 -14.53
C ASP A 38 -10.23 2.00 -13.28
N ASN A 39 -9.85 2.80 -12.27
CA ASN A 39 -9.23 2.38 -11.01
C ASN A 39 -10.06 2.88 -9.81
N PRO A 40 -11.33 2.45 -9.66
CA PRO A 40 -12.17 2.93 -8.58
C PRO A 40 -11.61 2.49 -7.23
N ILE A 41 -11.70 3.38 -6.24
CA ILE A 41 -11.40 3.05 -4.85
C ILE A 41 -12.30 1.89 -4.38
N PRO A 42 -11.78 0.90 -3.63
CA PRO A 42 -12.57 -0.22 -3.13
C PRO A 42 -13.69 0.25 -2.21
N LYS A 43 -14.87 -0.35 -2.34
CA LYS A 43 -16.10 0.06 -1.62
C LYS A 43 -16.51 -0.90 -0.49
N THR A 44 -15.59 -1.73 -0.04
CA THR A 44 -15.85 -2.62 1.09
C THR A 44 -15.97 -1.81 2.38
N ALA A 45 -16.57 -2.41 3.40
CA ALA A 45 -16.69 -1.78 4.71
C ALA A 45 -15.31 -1.46 5.33
N LEU A 46 -14.31 -2.31 5.10
CA LEU A 46 -12.95 -2.10 5.58
C LEU A 46 -12.27 -0.93 4.87
N ALA A 47 -12.32 -0.90 3.52
CA ALA A 47 -11.73 0.19 2.74
C ALA A 47 -12.35 1.54 3.07
N GLN A 48 -13.68 1.60 3.22
CA GLN A 48 -14.39 2.82 3.62
C GLN A 48 -14.02 3.27 5.03
N ARG A 49 -13.93 2.35 5.99
CA ARG A 49 -13.49 2.67 7.36
C ARG A 49 -12.09 3.29 7.36
N ILE A 50 -11.16 2.67 6.62
CA ILE A 50 -9.76 3.11 6.59
C ILE A 50 -9.59 4.40 5.80
N ASP A 51 -10.37 4.63 4.74
CA ASP A 51 -10.43 5.92 4.05
C ASP A 51 -10.87 7.06 4.97
N LEU A 52 -11.95 6.84 5.74
CA LEU A 52 -12.42 7.81 6.73
C LEU A 52 -11.40 8.06 7.83
N TYR A 53 -10.77 6.99 8.34
CA TYR A 53 -9.70 7.08 9.33
C TYR A 53 -8.52 7.90 8.78
N ALA A 54 -7.96 7.53 7.63
CA ALA A 54 -6.82 8.20 7.03
C ALA A 54 -7.13 9.68 6.75
N ARG A 55 -8.31 10.00 6.19
CA ARG A 55 -8.75 11.39 5.96
C ARG A 55 -8.88 12.20 7.25
N SER A 56 -9.21 11.56 8.38
CA SER A 56 -9.31 12.24 9.68
C SER A 56 -7.96 12.49 10.34
N GLN A 57 -6.94 11.69 10.02
CA GLN A 57 -5.62 11.72 10.67
C GLN A 57 -4.57 12.46 9.85
N LEU A 58 -4.64 12.36 8.52
CA LEU A 58 -3.65 12.92 7.62
C LEU A 58 -3.97 14.37 7.25
N PRO A 59 -2.95 15.25 7.13
CA PRO A 59 -3.11 16.50 6.41
C PRO A 59 -3.60 16.26 4.98
N GLU A 60 -4.43 17.16 4.45
CA GLU A 60 -5.00 17.03 3.11
C GLU A 60 -3.96 16.76 2.00
N PRO A 61 -2.77 17.42 1.97
CA PRO A 61 -1.75 17.12 0.99
C PRO A 61 -1.23 15.67 1.04
N THR A 62 -1.08 15.11 2.25
CA THR A 62 -0.59 13.73 2.47
C THR A 62 -1.66 12.70 2.13
N TYR A 63 -2.93 12.98 2.47
CA TYR A 63 -4.05 12.16 2.02
C TYR A 63 -4.15 12.13 0.49
N ASN A 64 -4.05 13.30 -0.16
CA ASN A 64 -4.04 13.39 -1.62
C ASN A 64 -2.82 12.70 -2.25
N HIS A 65 -1.64 12.76 -1.60
CA HIS A 65 -0.47 11.98 -2.00
C HIS A 65 -0.76 10.48 -1.98
N SER A 66 -1.35 9.99 -0.90
CA SER A 66 -1.74 8.59 -0.73
C SER A 66 -2.69 8.10 -1.83
N LEU A 67 -3.67 8.93 -2.23
CA LEU A 67 -4.56 8.63 -3.37
C LEU A 67 -3.82 8.61 -4.72
N ARG A 68 -2.85 9.51 -4.94
CA ARG A 68 -2.00 9.47 -6.14
C ARG A 68 -1.16 8.20 -6.19
N VAL A 69 -0.53 7.82 -5.07
CA VAL A 69 0.24 6.57 -4.94
C VAL A 69 -0.64 5.36 -5.31
N TYR A 70 -1.88 5.31 -4.82
CA TYR A 70 -2.82 4.24 -5.19
C TYR A 70 -3.07 4.17 -6.70
N HIS A 71 -3.41 5.29 -7.34
CA HIS A 71 -3.71 5.28 -8.78
C HIS A 71 -2.47 5.02 -9.65
N TYR A 72 -1.31 5.56 -9.27
CA TYR A 72 -0.05 5.28 -9.96
C TYR A 72 0.34 3.81 -9.83
N GLY A 73 0.21 3.23 -8.63
CA GLY A 73 0.47 1.82 -8.41
C GLY A 73 -0.44 0.92 -9.22
N LEU A 74 -1.75 1.21 -9.30
CA LEU A 74 -2.63 0.40 -10.14
C LEU A 74 -2.31 0.51 -11.64
N ALA A 75 -1.90 1.70 -12.10
CA ALA A 75 -1.40 1.86 -13.46
C ALA A 75 -0.13 1.02 -13.72
N ILE A 76 0.84 1.05 -12.80
CA ILE A 76 2.07 0.25 -12.87
C ILE A 76 1.76 -1.25 -12.81
N LYS A 77 0.91 -1.69 -11.87
CA LYS A 77 0.49 -3.10 -11.72
C LYS A 77 -0.12 -3.61 -13.03
N ARG A 78 -1.07 -2.89 -13.61
CA ARG A 78 -1.77 -3.31 -14.82
C ARG A 78 -0.87 -3.36 -16.05
N HIS A 79 0.04 -2.40 -16.19
CA HIS A 79 0.87 -2.29 -17.38
C HIS A 79 2.15 -3.13 -17.29
N VAL A 80 2.87 -3.04 -16.17
CA VAL A 80 4.20 -3.62 -15.99
C VAL A 80 4.14 -5.01 -15.35
N PHE A 81 3.17 -5.26 -14.48
CA PHE A 81 3.05 -6.51 -13.72
C PHE A 81 1.66 -7.15 -13.80
N PRO A 82 1.11 -7.41 -15.01
CA PRO A 82 -0.26 -7.88 -15.17
C PRO A 82 -0.56 -9.24 -14.51
N SER A 83 0.49 -10.00 -14.13
CA SER A 83 0.36 -11.26 -13.38
C SER A 83 0.18 -11.08 -11.87
N TRP A 84 0.38 -9.87 -11.33
CA TRP A 84 0.18 -9.61 -9.90
C TRP A 84 -1.31 -9.53 -9.56
N SER A 85 -1.79 -10.50 -8.81
CA SER A 85 -3.22 -10.76 -8.57
C SER A 85 -3.71 -10.45 -7.15
N PHE A 86 -2.88 -9.82 -6.31
CA PHE A 86 -3.32 -9.35 -5.00
C PHE A 86 -4.45 -8.31 -5.12
N THR A 87 -5.29 -8.21 -4.09
CA THR A 87 -6.48 -7.35 -4.16
C THR A 87 -6.12 -5.86 -4.20
N ASP A 88 -6.93 -5.09 -4.93
CA ASP A 88 -6.80 -3.64 -4.96
C ASP A 88 -7.15 -3.04 -3.58
N GLU A 89 -7.93 -3.73 -2.75
CA GLU A 89 -8.15 -3.37 -1.35
C GLU A 89 -6.87 -3.42 -0.53
N THR A 90 -6.14 -4.54 -0.51
CA THR A 90 -4.89 -4.61 0.25
C THR A 90 -3.92 -3.51 -0.14
N TYR A 91 -3.80 -3.24 -1.45
CA TYR A 91 -2.95 -2.14 -1.92
C TYR A 91 -3.48 -0.75 -1.53
N PHE A 92 -4.80 -0.53 -1.60
CA PHE A 92 -5.42 0.72 -1.16
C PHE A 92 -5.16 1.00 0.33
N LEU A 93 -5.30 -0.01 1.18
CA LEU A 93 -5.01 0.08 2.61
C LEU A 93 -3.54 0.45 2.86
N CYS A 94 -2.60 -0.17 2.15
CA CYS A 94 -1.18 0.23 2.20
C CYS A 94 -1.01 1.71 1.84
N CYS A 95 -1.59 2.14 0.71
CA CYS A 95 -1.41 3.50 0.20
C CYS A 95 -1.93 4.54 1.19
N LEU A 96 -3.10 4.33 1.78
CA LEU A 96 -3.67 5.27 2.76
C LEU A 96 -2.89 5.37 4.07
N LEU A 97 -2.20 4.30 4.46
CA LEU A 97 -1.59 4.20 5.79
C LEU A 97 -0.05 4.36 5.76
N HIS A 98 0.61 4.35 4.60
CA HIS A 98 2.08 4.33 4.54
C HIS A 98 2.76 5.53 5.22
N ASP A 99 2.13 6.71 5.15
CA ASP A 99 2.61 7.93 5.79
C ASP A 99 1.91 8.24 7.12
N ILE A 100 1.10 7.33 7.68
CA ILE A 100 0.36 7.60 8.93
C ILE A 100 1.29 7.91 10.11
N GLY A 101 2.49 7.31 10.11
CA GLY A 101 3.49 7.56 11.14
C GLY A 101 4.08 8.97 11.08
N SER A 102 3.96 9.68 9.96
CA SER A 102 4.59 10.98 9.74
C SER A 102 3.76 12.17 10.22
N THR A 103 2.57 11.94 10.80
CA THR A 103 1.75 13.03 11.35
C THR A 103 2.43 13.63 12.58
N GLU A 104 2.22 14.94 12.83
CA GLU A 104 2.80 15.61 14.00
C GLU A 104 2.42 14.90 15.30
N GLU A 105 1.17 14.47 15.42
CA GLU A 105 0.69 13.70 16.57
C GLU A 105 1.49 12.39 16.76
N ASN A 106 1.67 11.61 15.69
CA ASN A 106 2.34 10.32 15.77
C ASN A 106 3.86 10.45 15.96
N LEU A 107 4.50 11.47 15.38
CA LEU A 107 5.90 11.80 15.63
C LEU A 107 6.17 12.14 17.10
N ASN A 108 5.19 12.70 17.80
CA ASN A 108 5.30 13.01 19.24
C ASN A 108 4.99 11.82 20.16
N LYS A 109 4.32 10.77 19.66
CA LYS A 109 3.94 9.56 20.44
C LYS A 109 5.06 8.53 20.57
N THR A 110 6.07 8.57 19.71
CA THR A 110 7.09 7.51 19.61
C THR A 110 8.50 8.07 19.46
N LYS A 111 9.50 7.19 19.61
CA LYS A 111 10.90 7.44 19.27
C LYS A 111 11.40 6.55 18.11
N LEU A 112 10.54 5.71 17.56
CA LEU A 112 10.84 4.87 16.40
C LEU A 112 10.77 5.70 15.12
N SER A 113 11.46 5.25 14.05
CA SER A 113 11.24 5.82 12.73
C SER A 113 9.78 5.68 12.30
N PHE A 114 9.30 6.64 11.53
CA PHE A 114 7.87 6.78 11.24
C PHE A 114 7.32 5.60 10.43
N GLU A 115 8.15 4.94 9.62
CA GLU A 115 7.83 3.75 8.85
C GLU A 115 7.53 2.55 9.75
N PHE A 116 8.36 2.36 10.79
CA PHE A 116 8.16 1.30 11.77
C PHE A 116 6.91 1.55 12.62
N TYR A 117 6.80 2.75 13.19
CA TYR A 117 5.63 3.09 14.00
C TYR A 117 4.33 3.10 13.18
N GLY A 118 4.39 3.62 11.96
CA GLY A 118 3.27 3.60 11.01
C GLY A 118 2.84 2.18 10.67
N GLY A 119 3.79 1.26 10.45
CA GLY A 119 3.49 -0.16 10.24
C GLY A 119 2.81 -0.83 11.44
N PHE A 120 3.27 -0.56 12.66
CA PHE A 120 2.61 -1.06 13.87
C PHE A 120 1.21 -0.48 14.07
N LEU A 121 1.05 0.83 13.83
CA LEU A 121 -0.25 1.49 13.90
C LEU A 121 -1.22 0.95 12.84
N ALA A 122 -0.73 0.69 11.62
CA ALA A 122 -1.52 0.09 10.56
C ALA A 122 -1.98 -1.33 10.93
N LEU A 123 -1.10 -2.15 11.49
CA LEU A 123 -1.45 -3.50 11.98
C LEU A 123 -2.58 -3.43 13.02
N ASP A 124 -2.45 -2.54 13.99
CA ASP A 124 -3.44 -2.35 15.05
C ASP A 124 -4.78 -1.85 14.50
N VAL A 125 -4.79 -0.76 13.73
CA VAL A 125 -6.04 -0.16 13.25
C VAL A 125 -6.79 -1.09 12.30
N LEU A 126 -6.08 -1.93 11.53
CA LEU A 126 -6.69 -2.89 10.62
C LEU A 126 -7.33 -4.05 11.36
N GLN A 127 -6.73 -4.53 12.45
CA GLN A 127 -7.22 -5.67 13.23
C GLN A 127 -8.24 -5.28 14.31
N HIS A 128 -8.29 -4.01 14.71
CA HIS A 128 -9.19 -3.53 15.76
C HIS A 128 -10.18 -2.48 15.23
N GLY A 129 -11.43 -2.92 15.05
CA GLY A 129 -12.53 -2.12 14.51
C GLY A 129 -13.44 -1.54 15.60
N THR A 130 -12.89 -0.73 16.51
CA THR A 130 -13.67 -0.07 17.56
C THR A 130 -13.49 1.44 17.47
N GLY A 131 -14.40 2.13 16.78
CA GLY A 131 -14.31 3.58 16.63
C GLY A 131 -15.46 4.18 15.80
N PRO A 132 -15.47 5.52 15.64
CA PRO A 132 -16.56 6.23 14.96
C PRO A 132 -16.63 5.95 13.46
N PHE A 133 -15.60 5.34 12.86
CA PHE A 133 -15.48 5.12 11.43
C PHE A 133 -16.02 3.76 10.95
N GLY A 134 -16.48 2.90 11.88
CA GLY A 134 -17.01 1.57 11.59
C GLY A 134 -16.25 0.45 12.31
N ASN A 135 -16.71 -0.79 12.10
CA ASN A 135 -16.25 -1.98 12.84
C ASN A 135 -15.64 -3.09 11.97
N ALA A 136 -15.54 -2.89 10.66
CA ALA A 136 -14.96 -3.88 9.76
C ALA A 136 -13.46 -4.05 10.00
N VAL A 137 -13.00 -5.27 10.25
CA VAL A 137 -11.60 -5.60 10.49
C VAL A 137 -11.01 -6.39 9.33
N ALA A 138 -9.71 -6.25 9.13
CA ALA A 138 -8.95 -7.03 8.16
C ALA A 138 -8.66 -8.44 8.71
N PRO A 139 -8.66 -9.48 7.88
CA PRO A 139 -8.00 -10.74 8.20
C PRO A 139 -6.54 -10.49 8.58
N ARG A 140 -6.02 -11.32 9.50
CA ARG A 140 -4.67 -11.16 10.04
C ARG A 140 -3.61 -11.03 8.95
N ASP A 141 -3.62 -11.96 7.98
CA ASP A 141 -2.66 -11.99 6.87
C ASP A 141 -2.72 -10.71 6.02
N GLN A 142 -3.91 -10.13 5.81
CA GLN A 142 -4.05 -8.87 5.08
C GLN A 142 -3.41 -7.71 5.86
N ALA A 143 -3.66 -7.63 7.17
CA ALA A 143 -3.09 -6.60 8.02
C ALA A 143 -1.56 -6.72 8.15
N GLU A 144 -1.03 -7.95 8.25
CA GLU A 144 0.41 -8.23 8.28
C GLU A 144 1.06 -7.87 6.94
N SER A 145 0.40 -8.14 5.81
CA SER A 145 0.88 -7.72 4.49
C SER A 145 0.98 -6.19 4.37
N VAL A 146 -0.03 -5.48 4.87
CA VAL A 146 -0.03 -4.01 4.89
C VAL A 146 1.09 -3.48 5.79
N ALA A 147 1.23 -4.03 7.00
CA ALA A 147 2.26 -3.61 7.93
C ALA A 147 3.68 -3.83 7.39
N GLU A 148 3.96 -5.00 6.81
CA GLU A 148 5.24 -5.33 6.17
C GLU A 148 5.56 -4.36 5.03
N ALA A 149 4.57 -4.09 4.16
CA ALA A 149 4.74 -3.14 3.06
C ALA A 149 5.07 -1.73 3.54
N ILE A 150 4.39 -1.26 4.60
CA ILE A 150 4.62 0.07 5.18
C ILE A 150 5.99 0.14 5.86
N ILE A 151 6.39 -0.85 6.63
CA ILE A 151 7.70 -0.87 7.30
C ILE A 151 8.83 -0.71 6.28
N ARG A 152 8.67 -1.34 5.11
CA ARG A 152 9.71 -1.37 4.07
C ARG A 152 9.51 -0.35 2.95
N HIS A 153 8.55 0.57 3.04
CA HIS A 153 8.23 1.46 1.92
C HIS A 153 9.34 2.48 1.57
N GLN A 154 10.29 2.72 2.49
CA GLN A 154 11.51 3.50 2.25
C GLN A 154 12.79 2.65 2.23
N ASP A 155 12.67 1.33 2.38
CA ASP A 155 13.79 0.38 2.34
C ASP A 155 14.17 0.06 0.88
N LEU A 156 14.81 1.02 0.21
CA LEU A 156 15.22 0.93 -1.20
C LEU A 156 16.44 0.01 -1.38
N CYS A 157 16.24 -1.27 -1.11
CA CYS A 157 17.25 -2.33 -1.20
C CYS A 157 17.67 -2.63 -2.66
N GLU A 158 18.96 -2.87 -2.87
CA GLU A 158 19.49 -3.34 -4.17
C GLU A 158 19.53 -4.87 -4.31
N GLU A 159 19.41 -5.61 -3.20
CA GLU A 159 19.47 -7.07 -3.17
C GLU A 159 18.30 -7.68 -2.39
N GLY A 160 18.11 -8.99 -2.54
CA GLY A 160 17.11 -9.77 -1.81
C GLY A 160 15.71 -9.72 -2.40
N LYS A 161 14.72 -9.93 -1.53
CA LYS A 161 13.30 -10.03 -1.88
C LYS A 161 12.43 -9.11 -1.00
N ILE A 162 11.28 -8.75 -1.54
CA ILE A 162 10.19 -8.03 -0.87
C ILE A 162 8.85 -8.60 -1.36
N THR A 163 7.76 -8.31 -0.66
CA THR A 163 6.41 -8.65 -1.11
C THR A 163 6.04 -7.86 -2.36
N ALA A 164 5.22 -8.43 -3.24
CA ALA A 164 4.75 -7.75 -4.46
C ALA A 164 3.99 -6.45 -4.12
N VAL A 165 3.21 -6.45 -3.03
CA VAL A 165 2.52 -5.24 -2.56
C VAL A 165 3.49 -4.18 -2.04
N GLY A 166 4.54 -4.57 -1.30
CA GLY A 166 5.57 -3.65 -0.80
C GLY A 166 6.39 -3.05 -1.93
N GLN A 167 6.74 -3.86 -2.93
CA GLN A 167 7.43 -3.37 -4.12
C GLN A 167 6.59 -2.38 -4.92
N LEU A 168 5.29 -2.67 -5.09
CA LEU A 168 4.40 -1.75 -5.78
C LEU A 168 4.28 -0.42 -5.03
N LEU A 169 4.23 -0.47 -3.69
CA LEU A 169 4.21 0.70 -2.84
C LEU A 169 5.49 1.54 -3.03
N GLN A 170 6.67 0.93 -3.00
CA GLN A 170 7.93 1.64 -3.27
C GLN A 170 7.97 2.32 -4.64
N LEU A 171 7.58 1.59 -5.69
CA LEU A 171 7.58 2.13 -7.06
C LEU A 171 6.65 3.35 -7.19
N ALA A 172 5.47 3.26 -6.59
CA ALA A 172 4.47 4.32 -6.65
C ALA A 172 4.82 5.54 -5.77
N THR A 173 5.41 5.33 -4.59
CA THR A 173 5.85 6.44 -3.72
C THR A 173 7.03 7.19 -4.31
N ILE A 174 8.00 6.50 -4.93
CA ILE A 174 9.10 7.16 -5.66
C ILE A 174 8.56 8.03 -6.79
N PHE A 175 7.60 7.51 -7.57
CA PHE A 175 6.99 8.26 -8.66
C PHE A 175 6.15 9.45 -8.15
N GLY A 176 5.46 9.29 -7.01
CA GLY A 176 4.58 10.31 -6.43
C GLY A 176 5.26 11.44 -5.65
N LYS A 177 6.60 11.37 -5.46
CA LYS A 177 7.41 12.41 -4.79
C LYS A 177 7.79 13.58 -5.72
N SER A 178 7.47 13.52 -7.01
CA SER A 178 7.72 14.59 -8.01
C SER A 178 6.69 15.72 -7.97
#